data_AF-Q93U44-F1
#
_entry.id   AF-Q93U44-F1
#
_cell.length_a   1.000
_cell.length_b   1.000
_cell.length_c   1.000
_cell.angle_alpha   90.00
_cell.angle_beta   90.00
_cell.angle_gamma   90.00
#
_symmetry.space_group_name_H-M   'P 1'
#
loop_
_entity.id
_entity.type
_entity.pdbx_description
1 polymer ?
#
loop_
_entity_poly.entity_id
_entity_poly.type
_entity_poly.pdbx_seq_one_letter_code
_entity_poly.pdbx_strand_id
1 'polypeptide(L)' 'YGSAYILKEMLTLKSDDVEGRVMLFKNIMKGIPHVDSGIPESFQILVREIKSLCLDLKII' A
#
# COMPACT_ATOMS: atom_id res chain seq x y z
N TYR A 1 -16.13 -9.55 11.08
CA TYR A 1 -14.76 -10.11 11.13
C TYR A 1 -13.67 -9.15 11.58
N GLY A 2 -13.84 -7.82 11.61
CA GLY A 2 -12.88 -6.94 12.32
C GLY A 2 -11.41 -7.04 11.84
N SER A 3 -11.18 -7.53 10.61
CA SER A 3 -9.86 -7.88 10.08
C SER A 3 -9.19 -6.72 9.35
N ALA A 4 -9.12 -5.54 9.98
CA ALA A 4 -8.56 -4.34 9.37
C ALA A 4 -7.11 -4.56 8.86
N TYR A 5 -6.31 -5.32 9.62
CA TYR A 5 -4.92 -5.63 9.26
C TYR A 5 -4.80 -6.54 8.04
N ILE A 6 -5.64 -7.57 7.94
CA ILE A 6 -5.63 -8.50 6.80
C ILE A 6 -6.04 -7.76 5.53
N LEU A 7 -7.07 -6.92 5.60
CA LEU A 7 -7.52 -6.12 4.47
C LEU A 7 -6.43 -5.11 4.05
N LYS A 8 -5.79 -4.44 5.02
CA LYS A 8 -4.68 -3.53 4.74
C LYS A 8 -3.55 -4.26 4.02
N GLU A 9 -3.14 -5.42 4.51
CA GLU A 9 -2.05 -6.22 3.92
C GLU A 9 -2.38 -6.67 2.49
N MET A 10 -3.63 -7.09 2.25
CA MET A 10 -4.09 -7.49 0.92
C MET A 10 -4.06 -6.35 -0.10
N LEU A 11 -4.40 -5.12 0.32
CA LEU A 11 -4.46 -3.94 -0.55
C LEU A 11 -3.12 -3.19 -0.70
N THR A 12 -2.09 -3.55 0.08
CA THR A 12 -0.80 -2.86 0.09
C THR A 12 0.33 -3.84 -0.21
N LEU A 13 0.84 -4.51 0.82
CA LEU A 13 2.02 -5.36 0.78
C LEU A 13 1.88 -6.57 -0.14
N LYS A 14 0.65 -7.04 -0.43
CA LYS A 14 0.43 -8.18 -1.31
C LYS A 14 0.09 -7.79 -2.76
N SER A 15 -0.38 -6.57 -3.03
CA SER A 15 -0.84 -6.14 -4.35
C SER A 15 0.03 -5.05 -4.98
N ASP A 16 0.18 -3.92 -4.30
CA ASP A 16 0.53 -2.63 -4.92
C ASP A 16 1.85 -2.02 -4.42
N ASP A 17 2.47 -2.57 -3.37
CA ASP A 17 3.70 -2.02 -2.78
C ASP A 17 4.94 -2.82 -3.22
N VAL A 18 5.66 -2.34 -4.24
CA VAL A 18 6.83 -3.05 -4.79
C VAL A 18 7.98 -3.12 -3.79
N GLU A 19 8.29 -2.01 -3.10
CA GLU A 19 9.35 -1.96 -2.09
C GLU A 19 8.97 -2.76 -0.84
N GLY A 20 7.72 -2.62 -0.40
CA GLY A 20 7.15 -3.36 0.72
C GLY A 20 7.18 -4.88 0.51
N ARG A 21 6.98 -5.37 -0.71
CA ARG A 21 7.10 -6.81 -1.04
C ARG A 21 8.51 -7.34 -0.82
N VAL A 22 9.54 -6.61 -1.23
CA VAL A 22 10.94 -7.03 -1.06
C VAL A 22 11.32 -7.05 0.42
N MET A 23 10.91 -6.02 1.16
CA MET A 23 11.16 -5.93 2.60
C MET A 23 10.40 -7.01 3.37
N LEU A 24 9.15 -7.29 2.99
CA LEU A 24 8.34 -8.37 3.56
C LEU A 24 9.01 -9.72 3.34
N PHE A 25 9.49 -10.00 2.13
CA PHE A 25 10.20 -11.24 1.85
C PHE A 25 11.46 -11.39 2.73
N LYS A 26 12.25 -10.32 2.85
CA LYS A 26 13.43 -10.28 3.70
C LYS A 26 13.10 -10.49 5.18
N ASN A 27 11.99 -9.90 5.65
CA ASN A 27 11.55 -10.01 7.03
C ASN A 27 11.01 -11.41 7.34
N ILE A 28 10.27 -12.03 6.42
CA ILE A 28 9.86 -13.44 6.53
C ILE A 28 11.09 -14.35 6.66
N MET A 29 12.12 -14.14 5.83
CA MET A 29 13.36 -14.94 5.92
C MET A 29 14.12 -14.74 7.23
N LYS A 30 13.99 -13.58 7.86
CA LYS A 30 14.65 -13.24 9.15
C LYS A 30 13.78 -13.57 10.38
N GLY A 31 12.56 -14.06 10.20
CA GLY A 31 11.62 -14.28 11.30
C GLY A 31 11.08 -13.00 11.94
N ILE A 32 11.14 -11.86 11.24
CA ILE A 32 10.63 -10.57 11.72
C ILE A 32 9.16 -10.44 11.29
N PRO A 33 8.21 -10.29 12.23
CA PRO A 33 6.78 -10.40 11.92
C PRO A 33 6.14 -9.10 11.39
N HIS A 34 6.92 -8.04 11.16
CA HIS A 34 6.34 -6.73 10.87
C HIS A 34 6.98 -6.01 9.69
N VAL A 35 6.13 -5.40 8.87
CA VAL A 35 6.45 -4.43 7.83
C VAL A 35 5.34 -3.39 7.84
N ASP A 36 5.71 -2.12 7.94
CA ASP A 36 4.75 -1.03 7.80
C ASP A 36 4.34 -0.91 6.34
N SER A 37 3.02 -0.89 6.11
CA SER A 37 2.45 -0.64 4.80
C SER A 37 2.10 0.83 4.59
N GLY A 38 2.55 1.37 3.47
CA GLY A 38 2.29 2.75 3.05
C GLY A 38 1.01 2.93 2.24
N ILE A 39 0.94 4.05 1.51
CA ILE A 39 -0.15 4.35 0.57
C ILE A 39 0.04 3.49 -0.69
N PRO A 40 -0.99 2.76 -1.16
CA PRO A 40 -0.90 1.98 -2.40
C PRO A 40 -0.53 2.83 -3.61
N GLU A 41 0.28 2.29 -4.53
CA GLU A 41 0.62 2.97 -5.79
C GLU A 41 -0.65 3.24 -6.64
N SER A 42 -1.60 2.31 -6.64
CA SER A 42 -2.89 2.45 -7.32
C SER A 42 -3.66 3.71 -6.87
N PHE A 43 -3.60 4.05 -5.58
CA PHE A 43 -4.22 5.28 -5.06
C PHE A 43 -3.49 6.53 -5.55
N GLN A 44 -2.16 6.50 -5.67
CA GLN A 44 -1.41 7.62 -6.23
C GLN A 44 -1.74 7.85 -7.70
N ILE A 45 -1.92 6.76 -8.47
CA ILE A 45 -2.36 6.83 -9.86
C ILE A 45 -3.76 7.43 -9.95
N LEU A 46 -4.70 6.99 -9.11
CA LEU A 46 -6.05 7.56 -9.03
C LEU A 46 -6.03 9.08 -8.79
N VAL A 47 -5.20 9.55 -7.85
CA VAL A 47 -5.06 10.99 -7.59
C VAL A 47 -4.53 11.74 -8.82
N ARG A 48 -3.59 11.15 -9.56
CA ARG A 48 -3.06 11.75 -10.80
C ARG A 48 -4.12 11.77 -11.92
N GLU A 49 -4.90 10.71 -12.07
CA GLU A 49 -5.99 10.64 -13.05
C GLU A 49 -7.07 11.68 -12.76
N ILE A 50 -7.46 11.85 -11.50
CA ILE A 50 -8.44 12.87 -11.12
C ILE A 50 -7.87 14.28 -11.36
N LYS A 51 -6.59 14.52 -11.07
CA LYS A 51 -5.91 15.79 -11.40
C LYS A 51 -5.85 16.08 -12.89
N SER A 52 -5.80 15.05 -13.74
CA SER A 52 -5.85 15.20 -15.20
C SER A 52 -7.20 15.74 -15.70
N LEU A 53 -8.27 15.57 -14.91
CA LEU A 53 -9.60 16.13 -15.16
C LEU A 53 -9.76 17.56 -14.61
N CYS A 54 -8.66 18.22 -14.25
CA CYS A 54 -8.65 19.54 -13.60
C CYS A 54 -9.35 19.57 -12.23
N LEU A 55 -9.45 18.43 -11.55
CA LEU A 55 -10.00 18.32 -10.19
C LEU A 55 -8.84 18.31 -9.17
N ASP A 56 -8.89 19.21 -8.18
CA ASP A 56 -7.86 19.28 -7.13
C ASP A 56 -8.22 18.38 -5.93
N LEU A 57 -7.62 17.19 -5.90
CA LEU A 57 -7.63 16.33 -4.72
C LEU A 57 -6.41 16.60 -3.84
N LYS A 58 -6.69 16.94 -2.58
CA LYS A 58 -5.69 17.06 -1.50
C LYS A 58 -5.85 15.91 -0.52
N ILE A 59 -4.75 15.22 -0.27
CA ILE A 59 -4.63 14.29 0.84
C ILE A 59 -4.40 15.15 2.09
N ILE A 60 -5.23 14.98 3.12
CA ILE A 60 -5.16 15.68 4.42
C ILE A 60 -4.44 14.77 5.41
#